data_AF-A0A401THX0-F1
#
_entry.id   AF-A0A401THX0-F1
#
_cell.length_a   1.000
_cell.length_b   1.000
_cell.length_c   1.000
_cell.angle_alpha   90.00
_cell.angle_beta   90.00
_cell.angle_gamma   90.00
#
_symmetry.space_group_name_H-M   'P 1'
#
loop_
_entity.id
_entity.type
_entity.pdbx_description
1 polymer ?
#
loop_
_entity_poly.entity_id
_entity_poly.type
_entity_poly.pdbx_seq_one_letter_code
_entity_poly.pdbx_strand_id
1 'polypeptide(L)'
;PGWYVTVHIGSVPVSLMDSLDPEVPLALFTLLPHEHKMSVMHFLLRRHASNTEPIKSKEEMVFHCGCRRFRAPPLYSQHTSGM
;
A
#
# COMPACT_ATOMS: atom_id res chain seq x y z
N PRO A 1 -21.37 -11.10 10.62
CA PRO A 1 -19.94 -11.03 11.02
C PRO A 1 -19.63 -12.20 11.97
N GLY A 2 -18.42 -12.75 11.97
CA GLY A 2 -18.04 -13.86 12.86
C GLY A 2 -18.35 -15.27 12.35
N TRP A 3 -18.73 -15.43 11.08
CA TRP A 3 -18.91 -16.75 10.48
C TRP A 3 -17.57 -17.31 9.99
N TYR A 4 -17.32 -18.59 10.24
CA TYR A 4 -16.23 -19.31 9.60
C TYR A 4 -16.61 -19.63 8.16
N VAL A 5 -15.84 -19.12 7.21
CA VAL A 5 -16.11 -19.27 5.77
C VAL A 5 -14.84 -19.70 5.04
N THR A 6 -15.01 -20.43 3.94
CA THR A 6 -13.93 -20.75 2.99
C THR A 6 -14.14 -19.94 1.72
N VAL A 7 -13.11 -19.21 1.29
CA VAL A 7 -13.15 -18.35 0.09
C VAL A 7 -12.31 -19.00 -1.00
N HIS A 8 -12.94 -19.31 -2.14
CA HIS A 8 -12.25 -19.85 -3.31
C HIS A 8 -11.93 -18.71 -4.29
N ILE A 9 -10.65 -18.47 -4.54
CA ILE A 9 -10.16 -17.40 -5.41
C ILE A 9 -9.56 -18.02 -6.67
N GLY A 10 -10.02 -17.57 -7.85
CA GLY A 10 -9.49 -18.02 -9.13
C GLY A 10 -8.19 -17.30 -9.52
N SER A 11 -7.40 -17.92 -10.40
CA SER A 11 -6.22 -17.31 -11.03
C SER A 11 -5.15 -16.80 -10.05
N VAL A 12 -4.98 -17.49 -8.92
CA VAL A 12 -3.94 -17.18 -7.94
C VAL A 12 -2.59 -17.69 -8.47
N PRO A 13 -1.53 -16.85 -8.52
CA PRO A 13 -0.20 -17.29 -8.95
C PRO A 13 0.36 -18.37 -8.03
N VAL A 14 0.95 -19.42 -8.61
CA VAL A 14 1.58 -20.52 -7.84
C VAL A 14 2.70 -19.99 -6.94
N SER A 15 3.45 -19.00 -7.41
CA SER A 15 4.51 -18.34 -6.64
C SER A 15 4.04 -17.74 -5.32
N LEU A 16 2.75 -17.37 -5.21
CA LEU A 16 2.20 -16.91 -3.93
C LEU A 16 2.23 -18.04 -2.92
N MET A 17 1.80 -19.25 -3.31
CA MET A 17 1.76 -20.43 -2.44
C MET A 17 3.15 -20.79 -1.93
N ASP A 18 4.17 -20.70 -2.80
CA ASP A 18 5.56 -20.96 -2.43
C ASP A 18 6.13 -19.92 -1.44
N SER A 19 5.59 -18.69 -1.48
CA SER A 19 6.02 -17.57 -0.62
C SER A 19 5.22 -17.42 0.68
N LEU A 20 4.20 -18.27 0.91
CA LEU A 20 3.39 -18.20 2.12
C LEU A 20 4.23 -18.64 3.33
N ASP A 21 4.46 -17.70 4.23
CA ASP A 21 5.07 -17.96 5.54
C ASP A 21 3.96 -18.11 6.60
N PRO A 22 3.85 -19.26 7.28
CA PRO A 22 2.89 -19.46 8.37
C PRO A 22 3.00 -18.46 9.52
N GLU A 23 4.16 -17.81 9.71
CA GLU A 23 4.36 -16.78 10.73
C GLU A 23 3.79 -15.42 10.31
N VAL A 24 3.53 -15.21 9.01
CA VAL A 24 3.01 -13.94 8.47
C VAL A 24 1.53 -14.08 8.14
N PRO A 25 0.64 -13.26 8.75
CA PRO A 25 -0.79 -13.39 8.54
C PRO A 25 -1.20 -13.01 7.10
N LEU A 26 -2.06 -13.84 6.50
CA LEU A 26 -2.74 -13.52 5.25
C LEU A 26 -4.05 -12.78 5.53
N ALA A 27 -4.13 -11.52 5.10
CA ALA A 27 -5.32 -10.69 5.25
C ALA A 27 -6.03 -10.49 3.89
N LEU A 28 -7.36 -10.63 3.88
CA LEU A 28 -8.22 -10.39 2.72
C LEU A 28 -9.21 -9.27 3.02
N PHE A 29 -9.45 -8.41 2.03
CA PHE A 29 -10.42 -7.32 2.09
C PHE A 29 -11.15 -7.22 0.76
N THR A 30 -12.40 -6.75 0.80
CA THR A 30 -13.20 -6.46 -0.39
C THR A 30 -12.93 -5.03 -0.85
N LEU A 31 -12.74 -4.84 -2.15
CA LEU A 31 -12.57 -3.50 -2.73
C LEU A 31 -13.92 -2.76 -2.77
N LEU A 32 -13.87 -1.46 -2.48
CA LEU A 32 -15.00 -0.56 -2.73
C LEU A 32 -15.15 -0.29 -4.25
N PRO A 33 -16.33 0.18 -4.70
CA PRO A 33 -16.51 0.64 -6.07
C PRO A 33 -15.39 1.61 -6.48
N HIS A 34 -14.81 1.36 -7.66
CA HIS A 34 -13.73 2.14 -8.26
C HIS A 34 -12.35 2.10 -7.57
N GLU A 35 -12.19 1.37 -6.46
CA GLU A 35 -10.89 1.24 -5.76
C GLU A 35 -9.85 0.39 -6.53
N HIS A 36 -10.27 -0.30 -7.60
CA HIS A 36 -9.38 -1.06 -8.49
C HIS A 36 -8.76 -0.21 -9.60
N LYS A 37 -9.21 1.04 -9.79
CA LYS A 37 -8.72 1.92 -10.87
C LYS A 37 -7.42 2.61 -10.46
N MET A 38 -6.59 2.92 -11.45
CA MET A 38 -5.38 3.72 -11.26
C MET A 38 -5.72 5.21 -11.22
N SER A 39 -5.11 5.94 -10.30
CA SER A 39 -5.22 7.40 -10.17
C SER A 39 -3.93 7.98 -9.56
N VAL A 40 -3.79 9.30 -9.59
CA VAL A 40 -2.79 10.02 -8.80
C VAL A 40 -3.34 10.18 -7.38
N MET A 41 -2.56 9.72 -6.40
CA MET A 41 -2.89 9.82 -4.98
C MET A 41 -2.07 10.93 -4.33
N HIS A 42 -2.73 11.77 -3.53
CA HIS A 42 -2.09 12.84 -2.77
C HIS A 42 -2.10 12.50 -1.29
N PHE A 43 -0.95 12.68 -0.64
CA PHE A 43 -0.79 12.41 0.79
C PHE A 43 -0.17 13.64 1.46
N LEU A 44 -0.72 14.03 2.61
CA LEU A 44 -0.04 14.93 3.53
C LEU A 44 0.82 14.08 4.47
N LEU A 45 2.14 14.23 4.37
CA LEU A 45 3.10 13.40 5.08
C LEU A 45 4.06 14.28 5.88
N ARG A 46 4.54 13.74 7.02
CA ARG A 46 5.65 14.32 7.78
C ARG A 46 6.77 13.29 7.86
N ARG A 47 8.01 13.75 7.73
CA ARG A 47 9.19 12.92 7.98
C ARG A 47 9.18 12.42 9.41
N HIS A 48 9.52 11.14 9.59
CA HIS A 48 9.70 10.56 10.92
C HIS A 48 10.92 11.18 11.61
N ALA A 49 10.78 11.56 12.88
CA ALA A 49 11.79 12.36 13.59
C ALA A 49 13.14 11.65 13.75
N SER A 50 13.15 10.31 13.82
CA SER A 50 14.38 9.54 13.95
C SER A 50 15.18 9.40 12.66
N ASN A 51 14.56 9.65 11.49
CA ASN A 51 15.28 9.51 10.23
C ASN A 51 15.99 10.84 9.92
N THR A 52 17.32 10.85 9.96
CA THR A 52 18.18 12.02 9.66
C THR A 52 18.75 12.03 8.23
N GLU A 53 18.60 10.94 7.48
CA GLU A 53 19.05 10.84 6.09
C GLU A 53 18.23 11.71 5.10
N PRO A 54 18.87 12.51 4.23
CA PRO A 54 18.17 13.29 3.22
C PRO A 54 17.33 12.39 2.30
N ILE A 55 16.04 12.69 2.18
CA ILE A 55 15.12 11.98 1.28
C ILE A 55 14.98 12.77 -0.01
N LYS A 56 15.37 12.19 -1.15
CA LYS A 56 15.28 12.88 -2.45
C LYS A 56 13.89 12.69 -3.05
N SER A 57 13.43 13.70 -3.80
CA SER A 57 12.23 13.55 -4.63
C SER A 57 12.48 12.55 -5.75
N LYS A 58 11.42 11.82 -6.17
CA LYS A 58 11.46 10.77 -7.19
C LYS A 58 12.31 9.53 -6.85
N GLU A 59 12.74 9.39 -5.61
CA GLU A 59 13.38 8.16 -5.12
C GLU A 59 12.33 7.08 -4.85
N GLU A 60 12.62 5.82 -5.16
CA GLU A 60 11.65 4.74 -4.94
C GLU A 60 11.34 4.57 -3.44
N MET A 61 10.05 4.61 -3.11
CA MET A 61 9.55 4.44 -1.75
C MET A 61 8.54 3.31 -1.67
N VAL A 62 8.52 2.62 -0.54
CA VAL A 62 7.49 1.64 -0.20
C VAL A 62 6.33 2.36 0.49
N PHE A 63 5.18 2.40 -0.17
CA PHE A 63 3.95 2.96 0.37
C PHE A 63 3.15 1.90 1.10
N HIS A 64 2.70 2.21 2.31
CA HIS A 64 1.63 1.49 2.99
C HIS A 64 0.42 2.42 3.02
N CYS A 65 -0.54 2.19 2.12
CA CYS A 65 -1.74 3.01 1.97
C CYS A 65 -2.98 2.14 2.18
N GLY A 66 -3.60 2.27 3.36
CA GLY A 66 -4.65 1.35 3.80
C GLY A 66 -4.13 -0.09 3.81
N CYS A 67 -4.81 -0.97 3.09
CA CYS A 67 -4.46 -2.39 2.93
C CYS A 67 -3.50 -2.68 1.76
N ARG A 68 -3.00 -1.67 1.04
CA ARG A 68 -2.11 -1.83 -0.11
C ARG A 68 -0.67 -1.49 0.25
N ARG A 69 0.26 -2.34 -0.20
CA ARG A 69 1.71 -2.10 -0.16
C ARG A 69 2.26 -2.10 -1.58
N PHE A 70 2.96 -1.04 -1.98
CA PHE A 70 3.55 -0.95 -3.32
C PHE A 70 4.78 -0.04 -3.34
N ARG A 71 5.59 -0.15 -4.39
CA ARG A 71 6.76 0.71 -4.64
C ARG A 71 6.43 1.76 -5.69
N ALA A 72 6.78 3.01 -5.43
CA ALA A 72 6.65 4.09 -6.41
C ALA A 72 7.61 5.25 -6.08
N PRO A 73 8.04 6.04 -7.07
CA PRO A 73 8.75 7.29 -6.84
C PRO A 73 7.76 8.46 -6.59
N PRO A 74 7.71 9.07 -5.38
CA PRO A 74 6.82 10.19 -5.11
C PRO A 74 7.35 11.52 -5.66
N LEU A 75 6.42 12.44 -5.86
CA LEU A 75 6.70 13.86 -6.00
C LEU A 75 6.38 14.55 -4.67
N TYR A 76 7.42 15.09 -4.02
CA TYR A 76 7.24 15.90 -2.81
C TYR A 76 6.97 17.36 -3.19
N SER A 77 5.95 17.95 -2.57
CA SER A 77 5.58 19.36 -2.73
C SER A 77 5.29 19.99 -1.36
N GLN A 78 5.35 21.31 -1.29
CA GLN A 78 4.91 22.02 -0.10
C GLN A 78 3.39 21.94 0.03
N HIS A 79 2.89 21.75 1.25
CA HIS A 79 1.46 21.84 1.54
C HIS A 79 1.09 23.31 1.73
N THR A 80 0.53 23.93 0.70
CA THR A 80 0.11 25.34 0.69
C THR A 80 -1.37 25.45 0.35
N SER A 81 -2.03 26.52 0.84
CA SER A 81 -3.42 26.85 0.52
C SER A 81 -3.56 27.77 -0.69
N GLY A 82 -2.46 28.10 -1.38
CA GLY A 82 -2.46 28.95 -2.58
C GLY A 82 -2.75 30.44 -2.34
N MET A 83 -2.65 30.92 -1.10
CA MET A 83 -2.69 32.36 -0.76
C MET A 83 -1.28 32.90 -0.53
#